data_AF-A0AAV1Z0Y5-F1
#
_entry.id   AF-A0AAV1Z0Y5-F1
#
_cell.length_a   1.000
_cell.length_b   1.000
_cell.length_c   1.000
_cell.angle_alpha   90.00
_cell.angle_beta   90.00
_cell.angle_gamma   90.00
#
_symmetry.space_group_name_H-M   'P 1'
#
loop_
_entity.id
_entity.type
_entity.pdbx_description
1 polymer ?
#
loop_
_entity_poly.entity_id
_entity_poly.type
_entity_poly.pdbx_seq_one_letter_code
_entity_poly.pdbx_strand_id
1 'polypeptide(L)'
;MLTTKEREFYVEVDEELAEADAQHLINASLSKTSKAEDFLISFLTTRNKPQLRATVAAYEKIAGQSFKQAIRNEFGGSVKHALLALVNCVENRPAFFALQLHDALNGPKTDDATLIRILVSRSEVDL
;
A
#
# COMPACT_ATOMS: atom_id res chain seq x y z
N MET A 1 -14.57 4.56 8.45
CA MET A 1 -14.03 3.98 9.70
C MET A 1 -13.30 2.69 9.32
N LEU A 2 -11.97 2.74 9.20
CA LEU A 2 -11.12 1.56 8.91
C LEU A 2 -10.78 0.83 10.22
N THR A 3 -11.81 0.47 10.99
CA THR A 3 -11.65 -0.23 12.26
C THR A 3 -11.35 -1.70 12.00
N THR A 4 -10.10 -2.08 12.26
CA THR A 4 -9.70 -3.38 12.79
C THR A 4 -10.15 -4.59 11.97
N LYS A 5 -9.56 -4.79 10.79
CA LYS A 5 -9.38 -6.15 10.25
C LYS A 5 -7.99 -6.59 10.66
N GLU A 6 -7.91 -7.50 11.61
CA GLU A 6 -6.65 -8.10 12.05
C GLU A 6 -5.94 -8.66 10.80
N ARG A 7 -4.74 -8.16 10.50
CA ARG A 7 -3.92 -8.75 9.43
C ARG A 7 -3.68 -10.20 9.80
N GLU A 8 -3.98 -11.11 8.88
CA GLU A 8 -3.77 -12.55 9.08
C GLU A 8 -2.30 -12.80 9.46
N PHE A 9 -2.06 -13.39 10.65
CA PHE A 9 -0.73 -13.61 11.23
C PHE A 9 -0.05 -14.92 10.75
N TYR A 10 -0.53 -15.52 9.68
CA TYR A 10 0.03 -16.77 9.15
C TYR A 10 1.36 -16.51 8.42
N VAL A 11 2.42 -17.23 8.80
CA VAL A 11 3.79 -17.08 8.26
C VAL A 11 3.92 -17.71 6.86
N GLU A 12 3.07 -18.67 6.53
CA GLU A 12 3.10 -19.37 5.26
C GLU A 12 2.49 -18.51 4.14
N VAL A 13 3.20 -18.47 3.02
CA VAL A 13 2.77 -17.80 1.79
C VAL A 13 2.01 -18.82 0.95
N ASP A 14 0.79 -18.48 0.58
CA ASP A 14 0.00 -19.26 -0.37
C ASP A 14 0.32 -18.75 -1.78
N GLU A 15 1.15 -19.49 -2.50
CA GLU A 15 1.61 -19.11 -3.85
C GLU A 15 0.46 -19.13 -4.88
N GLU A 16 -0.47 -20.09 -4.79
CA GLU A 16 -1.63 -20.15 -5.69
C GLU A 16 -2.54 -18.95 -5.49
N LEU A 17 -2.81 -18.59 -4.24
CA LEU A 17 -3.57 -17.38 -3.91
C LEU A 17 -2.83 -16.12 -4.36
N ALA A 18 -1.49 -16.09 -4.27
CA ALA A 18 -0.70 -14.95 -4.71
C ALA A 18 -0.81 -14.73 -6.23
N GLU A 19 -0.77 -15.81 -7.02
CA GLU A 19 -0.97 -15.74 -8.46
C GLU A 19 -2.41 -15.36 -8.83
N ALA A 20 -3.41 -15.90 -8.14
CA ALA A 20 -4.81 -15.56 -8.34
C ALA A 20 -5.11 -14.09 -8.02
N ASP A 21 -4.62 -13.58 -6.88
CA ASP A 21 -4.74 -12.17 -6.49
C ASP A 21 -4.00 -11.28 -7.51
N ALA A 22 -2.84 -11.70 -8.02
CA ALA A 22 -2.09 -10.95 -9.04
C ALA A 22 -2.85 -10.85 -10.38
N GLN A 23 -3.45 -11.95 -10.85
CA GLN A 23 -4.30 -11.95 -12.04
C GLN A 23 -5.54 -11.06 -11.85
N HIS A 24 -6.16 -11.11 -10.67
CA HIS A 24 -7.25 -10.23 -10.32
C HIS A 24 -6.84 -8.75 -10.34
N LEU A 25 -5.65 -8.42 -9.83
CA LEU A 25 -5.11 -7.06 -9.88
C LEU A 25 -4.94 -6.59 -11.32
N ILE A 26 -4.42 -7.42 -12.23
CA ILE A 26 -4.27 -7.08 -13.65
C ILE A 26 -5.62 -6.84 -14.31
N ASN A 27 -6.59 -7.72 -14.08
CA ASN A 27 -7.92 -7.59 -14.65
C ASN A 27 -8.66 -6.35 -14.11
N ALA A 28 -8.50 -6.06 -12.81
CA ALA A 28 -9.06 -4.88 -12.17
C ALA A 28 -8.40 -3.58 -12.67
N SER A 29 -7.10 -3.66 -12.98
CA SER A 29 -6.30 -2.58 -13.56
C SER A 29 -6.86 -2.13 -14.91
N LEU A 30 -7.22 -3.10 -15.76
CA LEU A 30 -7.83 -2.86 -17.07
C LEU A 30 -9.22 -2.22 -16.99
N SER A 31 -9.95 -2.39 -15.88
CA SER A 31 -11.36 -1.98 -15.80
C SER A 31 -11.58 -0.58 -15.20
N LYS A 32 -10.57 0.06 -14.59
CA LYS A 32 -10.62 1.41 -13.95
C LYS A 32 -11.92 1.71 -13.20
N THR A 33 -12.45 0.72 -12.48
CA THR A 33 -13.75 0.79 -11.81
C THR A 33 -13.56 0.99 -10.31
N SER A 34 -14.52 1.60 -9.61
CA SER A 34 -14.50 1.74 -8.14
C SER A 34 -14.33 0.38 -7.42
N LYS A 35 -14.78 -0.72 -8.03
CA LYS A 35 -14.56 -2.09 -7.52
C LYS A 35 -13.08 -2.48 -7.48
N ALA A 36 -12.27 -1.99 -8.42
CA ALA A 36 -10.83 -2.22 -8.43
C ALA A 36 -10.15 -1.48 -7.28
N GLU A 37 -10.61 -0.27 -6.97
CA GLU A 37 -10.12 0.53 -5.83
C GLU A 37 -10.43 -0.19 -4.50
N ASP A 38 -11.66 -0.66 -4.32
CA ASP A 38 -12.07 -1.41 -3.12
C ASP A 38 -11.26 -2.71 -2.96
N PHE A 39 -11.02 -3.43 -4.05
CA PHE A 39 -10.19 -4.64 -4.04
C PHE A 39 -8.75 -4.34 -3.64
N LEU A 40 -8.13 -3.31 -4.22
CA LEU A 40 -6.77 -2.87 -3.89
C LEU A 40 -6.65 -2.45 -2.42
N ILE A 41 -7.62 -1.69 -1.92
CA ILE A 41 -7.66 -1.28 -0.50
C ILE A 41 -7.80 -2.52 0.39
N SER A 42 -8.74 -3.42 0.08
CA SER A 42 -8.93 -4.66 0.84
C SER A 42 -7.66 -5.52 0.82
N PHE A 43 -7.06 -5.76 -0.34
CA PHE A 43 -5.82 -6.51 -0.50
C PHE A 43 -4.69 -5.92 0.35
N LEU A 44 -4.40 -4.62 0.21
CA LEU A 44 -3.30 -3.95 0.94
C LEU A 44 -3.53 -3.88 2.46
N THR A 45 -4.79 -3.84 2.90
CA THR A 45 -5.14 -3.69 4.33
C THR A 45 -5.31 -5.02 5.06
N THR A 46 -5.71 -6.09 4.37
CA THR A 46 -6.09 -7.36 5.00
C THR A 46 -5.01 -8.44 4.91
N ARG A 47 -4.26 -8.48 3.81
CA ARG A 47 -3.26 -9.53 3.58
C ARG A 47 -2.03 -9.36 4.47
N ASN A 48 -1.43 -10.49 4.79
CA ASN A 48 -0.14 -10.58 5.46
C ASN A 48 0.99 -9.97 4.61
N LYS A 49 2.06 -9.48 5.25
CA LYS A 49 3.22 -8.88 4.57
C LYS A 49 3.93 -9.85 3.61
N PRO A 50 4.35 -11.08 4.01
CA PRO A 50 4.83 -12.10 3.09
C PRO A 50 3.91 -12.34 1.89
N GLN A 51 2.61 -12.50 2.11
CA GLN A 51 1.62 -12.71 1.04
C GLN A 51 1.58 -11.52 0.07
N LEU A 52 1.53 -10.29 0.60
CA LEU A 52 1.56 -9.07 -0.22
C LEU A 52 2.80 -9.01 -1.11
N ARG A 53 3.97 -9.37 -0.57
CA ARG A 53 5.23 -9.38 -1.34
C ARG A 53 5.19 -10.44 -2.44
N ALA A 54 4.66 -11.63 -2.14
CA ALA A 54 4.51 -12.70 -3.12
C ALA A 54 3.56 -12.30 -4.26
N THR A 55 2.40 -11.73 -3.94
CA THR A 55 1.45 -11.24 -4.93
C THR A 55 2.02 -10.09 -5.77
N VAL A 56 2.73 -9.14 -5.16
CA VAL A 56 3.38 -8.05 -5.91
C VAL A 56 4.45 -8.61 -6.85
N ALA A 57 5.26 -9.58 -6.40
CA ALA A 57 6.25 -10.23 -7.27
C ALA A 57 5.60 -11.00 -8.43
N ALA A 58 4.51 -11.72 -8.17
CA ALA A 58 3.72 -12.41 -9.20
C ALA A 58 3.11 -11.40 -10.19
N TYR A 59 2.56 -10.28 -9.70
CA TYR A 59 2.03 -9.21 -10.53
C TYR A 59 3.09 -8.64 -11.46
N GLU A 60 4.28 -8.29 -10.95
CA GLU A 60 5.35 -7.70 -11.76
C GLU A 60 5.87 -8.68 -12.82
N LYS A 61 5.90 -9.98 -12.50
CA LYS A 61 6.26 -11.05 -13.44
C LYS A 61 5.25 -11.19 -14.58
N ILE A 62 3.95 -11.07 -14.31
CA ILE A 62 2.88 -11.24 -15.31
C ILE A 62 2.66 -9.95 -16.11
N ALA A 63 2.61 -8.79 -15.44
CA ALA A 63 2.31 -7.51 -16.04
C ALA A 63 3.52 -6.86 -16.76
N GLY A 64 4.74 -7.28 -16.45
CA GLY A 64 5.97 -6.73 -17.04
C GLY A 64 6.26 -5.27 -16.64
N GLN A 65 5.55 -4.73 -15.66
CA GLN A 65 5.72 -3.38 -15.13
C GLN A 65 5.68 -3.41 -13.60
N SER A 66 6.38 -2.48 -12.95
CA SER A 66 6.35 -2.39 -11.48
C SER A 66 4.95 -2.06 -10.96
N PHE A 67 4.57 -2.65 -9.84
CA PHE A 67 3.23 -2.45 -9.25
C PHE A 67 2.98 -0.97 -8.90
N LYS A 68 3.99 -0.25 -8.40
CA LYS A 68 3.92 1.19 -8.14
C LYS A 68 3.74 2.03 -9.41
N GLN A 69 4.30 1.60 -10.54
CA GLN A 69 4.11 2.28 -11.82
C GLN A 69 2.68 2.07 -12.34
N ALA A 70 2.15 0.86 -12.23
CA ALA A 70 0.77 0.57 -12.58
C ALA A 70 -0.20 1.46 -11.80
N ILE A 71 -0.04 1.56 -10.47
CA ILE A 71 -0.87 2.44 -9.63
C ILE A 71 -0.79 3.91 -10.09
N ARG A 72 0.41 4.39 -10.43
CA ARG A 72 0.60 5.77 -10.90
C ARG A 72 -0.07 6.06 -12.24
N ASN A 73 -0.12 5.06 -13.12
CA ASN A 73 -0.68 5.20 -14.47
C ASN A 73 -2.20 5.07 -14.47
N GLU A 74 -2.76 4.30 -13.53
CA GLU A 74 -4.17 3.95 -13.55
C GLU A 74 -5.05 4.78 -12.60
N PHE A 75 -4.51 5.16 -11.45
CA PHE A 75 -5.26 5.90 -10.43
C PHE A 75 -4.86 7.38 -10.38
N GLY A 76 -5.83 8.24 -10.16
CA GLY A 76 -5.66 9.68 -10.02
C GLY A 76 -5.94 10.18 -8.60
N GLY A 77 -5.72 11.48 -8.38
CA GLY A 77 -6.19 12.19 -7.18
C GLY A 77 -5.70 11.62 -5.85
N SER A 78 -6.55 11.70 -4.82
CA SER A 78 -6.28 11.24 -3.45
C SER A 78 -6.14 9.72 -3.35
N VAL A 79 -6.87 8.95 -4.17
CA VAL A 79 -6.81 7.49 -4.19
C VAL A 79 -5.41 6.99 -4.57
N LYS A 80 -4.80 7.58 -5.60
CA LYS A 80 -3.40 7.29 -5.98
C LYS A 80 -2.44 7.45 -4.81
N HIS A 81 -2.56 8.55 -4.07
CA HIS A 81 -1.69 8.84 -2.93
C HIS A 81 -1.90 7.83 -1.80
N ALA A 82 -3.15 7.47 -1.50
CA ALA A 82 -3.48 6.47 -0.49
C ALA A 82 -2.93 5.08 -0.84
N LEU A 83 -3.06 4.65 -2.10
CA LEU A 83 -2.55 3.35 -2.54
C LEU A 83 -1.02 3.29 -2.52
N LEU A 84 -0.34 4.33 -3.02
CA LEU A 84 1.13 4.41 -2.95
C LEU A 84 1.63 4.45 -1.51
N ALA A 85 0.93 5.17 -0.62
CA ALA A 85 1.21 5.20 0.80
C ALA A 85 1.12 3.80 1.43
N LEU A 86 0.06 3.05 1.10
CA LEU A 86 -0.13 1.68 1.60
C LEU A 86 0.97 0.73 1.09
N VAL A 87 1.33 0.79 -0.19
CA VAL A 87 2.43 -0.03 -0.74
C VAL A 87 3.75 0.29 -0.07
N ASN A 88 4.08 1.57 0.09
CA ASN A 88 5.29 1.99 0.80
C ASN A 88 5.28 1.54 2.28
N CYS A 89 4.14 1.61 2.96
CA CYS A 89 3.95 1.09 4.31
C CYS A 89 4.21 -0.42 4.43
N VAL A 90 3.86 -1.19 3.41
CA VAL A 90 4.02 -2.65 3.38
C VAL A 90 5.47 -3.02 3.12
N GLU A 91 6.12 -2.35 2.17
CA GLU A 91 7.52 -2.62 1.81
C GLU A 91 8.50 -2.13 2.88
N ASN A 92 8.35 -0.88 3.32
CA ASN A 92 9.25 -0.24 4.26
C ASN A 92 8.50 0.82 5.07
N ARG A 93 7.92 0.36 6.17
CA ARG A 93 7.13 1.19 7.08
C ARG A 93 7.92 2.39 7.62
N PRO A 94 9.18 2.25 8.10
CA PRO A 94 10.00 3.41 8.49
C PRO A 94 10.19 4.42 7.36
N ALA A 95 10.52 3.95 6.14
CA ALA A 95 10.72 4.84 5.00
C ALA A 95 9.44 5.60 4.59
N PHE A 96 8.27 4.97 4.73
CA PHE A 96 7.00 5.66 4.50
C PHE A 96 6.78 6.83 5.46
N PHE A 97 7.01 6.62 6.77
CA PHE A 97 6.87 7.69 7.75
C PHE A 97 7.95 8.76 7.58
N ALA A 98 9.18 8.38 7.21
CA ALA A 98 10.23 9.33 6.87
C ALA A 98 9.84 10.22 5.67
N LEU A 99 9.21 9.65 4.63
CA LEU A 99 8.70 10.42 3.50
C LEU A 99 7.57 11.36 3.92
N GLN A 100 6.62 10.91 4.74
CA GLN A 100 5.56 11.79 5.25
C GLN A 100 6.08 12.90 6.16
N LEU A 101 7.09 12.64 6.98
CA LEU A 101 7.77 13.66 7.78
C LEU A 101 8.46 14.69 6.87
N HIS A 102 9.15 14.22 5.83
CA HIS A 102 9.80 15.07 4.84
C HIS A 102 8.79 15.97 4.10
N ASP A 103 7.69 15.40 3.62
CA ASP A 103 6.66 16.15 2.90
C ASP A 103 5.95 17.17 3.82
N ALA A 104 5.69 16.79 5.08
CA ALA A 104 5.10 17.69 6.07
C ALA A 104 6.02 18.87 6.44
N LEU A 105 7.35 18.70 6.33
CA LEU A 105 8.36 19.73 6.55
C LEU A 105 8.60 20.63 5.33
N ASN A 106 8.46 20.09 4.11
CA ASN A 106 8.81 20.78 2.87
C ASN A 106 7.64 21.45 2.14
N GLY A 107 6.43 21.43 2.70
CA GLY A 107 5.29 22.16 2.19
C GLY A 107 5.44 23.69 2.31
N PRO A 108 4.67 24.49 1.56
CA PRO A 108 4.67 25.96 1.66
C PRO A 108 4.26 26.47 3.05
N LYS A 109 3.61 25.60 3.84
CA LYS A 109 3.48 25.69 5.30
C LYS A 109 3.76 24.31 5.89
N THR A 110 4.36 24.28 7.07
CA THR A 110 4.59 23.06 7.83
C THR A 110 3.26 22.45 8.28
N ASP A 111 3.05 21.16 8.05
CA ASP A 111 1.88 20.43 8.56
C ASP A 111 2.16 19.87 9.96
N ASP A 112 2.08 20.76 10.95
CA ASP A 112 2.37 20.47 12.36
C ASP A 112 1.49 19.34 12.91
N ALA A 113 0.24 19.24 12.46
CA ALA A 113 -0.68 18.20 12.90
C ALA A 113 -0.21 16.80 12.46
N THR A 114 0.27 16.67 11.23
CA THR A 114 0.84 15.42 10.73
C THR A 114 2.18 15.10 11.40
N LEU A 115 3.04 16.11 11.62
CA LEU A 115 4.32 15.95 12.32
C LEU A 115 4.14 15.44 13.75
N ILE A 116 3.34 16.13 14.56
CA ILE A 116 3.07 15.76 15.95
C ILE A 116 2.49 14.35 16.03
N ARG A 117 1.52 14.05 15.17
CA ARG A 117 0.88 12.72 15.14
C ARG A 117 1.89 11.62 14.83
N ILE A 118 2.76 11.79 13.83
CA ILE A 118 3.76 10.77 13.48
C ILE A 118 4.81 10.64 14.59
N LEU A 119 5.37 11.75 15.08
CA LEU A 119 6.39 11.75 16.13
C LEU A 119 5.87 11.06 17.41
N VAL A 120 4.68 11.43 17.89
CA VAL A 120 4.11 10.86 19.11
C VAL A 120 3.77 9.38 18.92
N SER A 121 3.06 9.02 17.86
CA SER A 121 2.58 7.64 17.67
C SER A 121 3.67 6.61 17.33
N ARG A 122 4.88 7.05 16.96
CA ARG A 122 5.96 6.18 16.49
C ARG A 122 7.21 6.21 17.37
N SER A 123 7.31 7.17 18.29
CA SER A 123 8.45 7.35 19.21
C SER A 123 8.89 6.08 19.95
N GLU A 124 7.95 5.17 20.27
CA GLU A 124 8.23 3.93 21.00
C GLU A 124 8.18 2.66 20.13
N VAL A 125 7.98 2.80 18.80
CA VAL A 125 7.82 1.65 17.90
C VAL A 125 9.06 1.42 17.06
N ASP A 126 9.50 2.44 16.32
CA ASP A 126 10.52 2.34 15.26
C ASP A 126 10.86 3.72 14.64
N LEU A 127 10.70 4.80 15.44
CA LEU A 127 11.22 6.13 15.12
C LEU A 127 12.67 6.26 15.60
#